data_AF-A0A351F4G1-F1
#
_entry.id   AF-A0A351F4G1-F1
#
_cell.length_a   1.000
_cell.length_b   1.000
_cell.length_c   1.000
_cell.angle_alpha   90.00
_cell.angle_beta   90.00
_cell.angle_gamma   90.00
#
_symmetry.space_group_name_H-M   'P 1'
#
loop_
_entity.id
_entity.type
_entity.pdbx_description
1 polymer ?
#
loop_
_entity_poly.entity_id
_entity_poly.type
_entity_poly.pdbx_seq_one_letter_code
_entity_poly.pdbx_strand_id
1 'polypeptide(L)'
;KEEQLFAESKTFTQINLDAANDSNEKQVLLILQALTKNYLESGEKDKLAETEIQRMIFLYQNWKGNDAQKIYLKALYNITETFAEHEECAEAWYLIASNLYHNQSAEMSDYTQKGKTIREAHKICVQTIEKYPGSLGADQCKSLRSQIESKSMGLDVEQVNLPDENIISLVNYKNISKIYLKIVAFDRKAYEKIETLKQKEIDS
;
A
#
# COMPACT_ATOMS: atom_id res chain seq x y z
N LYS A 1 10.61 -15.61 19.15
CA LYS A 1 12.04 -15.27 18.92
C LYS A 1 12.19 -14.28 17.77
N GLU A 2 11.54 -14.50 16.62
CA GLU A 2 11.63 -13.57 15.47
C GLU A 2 10.89 -12.24 15.67
N GLU A 3 9.82 -12.18 16.46
CA GLU A 3 9.12 -10.92 16.78
C GLU A 3 10.03 -9.88 17.43
N GLN A 4 11.07 -10.32 18.16
CA GLN A 4 12.04 -9.41 18.78
C GLN A 4 12.82 -8.60 17.75
N LEU A 5 12.89 -9.05 16.49
CA LEU A 5 13.52 -8.31 15.40
C LEU A 5 12.76 -7.01 15.05
N PHE A 6 11.48 -6.92 15.41
CA PHE A 6 10.66 -5.70 15.28
C PHE A 6 10.79 -4.75 16.49
N ALA A 7 11.60 -5.09 17.49
CA ALA A 7 11.77 -4.25 18.68
C ALA A 7 12.46 -2.92 18.35
N GLU A 8 12.42 -1.99 19.29
CA GLU A 8 13.08 -0.69 19.17
C GLU A 8 14.60 -0.84 18.98
N SER A 9 15.21 0.20 18.40
CA SER A 9 16.60 0.20 17.93
C SER A 9 17.60 -0.37 18.95
N LYS A 10 17.52 0.06 20.22
CA LYS A 10 18.42 -0.41 21.30
C LYS A 10 18.27 -1.88 21.61
N THR A 11 17.04 -2.41 21.57
CA THR A 11 16.78 -3.82 21.80
C THR A 11 17.24 -4.63 20.59
N PHE A 12 16.96 -4.17 19.38
CA PHE A 12 17.36 -4.84 18.15
C PHE A 12 18.87 -5.03 18.05
N THR A 13 19.68 -4.03 18.40
CA THR A 13 21.16 -4.14 18.36
C THR A 13 21.76 -5.10 19.37
N GLN A 14 20.99 -5.52 20.38
CA GLN A 14 21.42 -6.47 21.42
C GLN A 14 21.05 -7.92 21.09
N ILE A 15 20.27 -8.16 20.04
CA ILE A 15 19.84 -9.50 19.65
C ILE A 15 21.05 -10.26 19.08
N ASN A 16 21.40 -11.38 19.71
CA ASN A 16 22.41 -12.28 19.18
C ASN A 16 21.85 -13.09 17.99
N LEU A 17 22.35 -12.79 16.80
CA LEU A 17 22.06 -13.53 15.57
C LEU A 17 23.11 -14.65 15.38
N ASP A 18 23.03 -15.72 16.18
CA ASP A 18 24.06 -16.77 16.27
C ASP A 18 24.24 -17.64 15.00
N ALA A 19 25.45 -18.21 14.83
CA ALA A 19 26.08 -18.62 13.55
C ALA A 19 25.96 -20.09 13.11
N ALA A 20 24.76 -20.66 13.09
CA ALA A 20 24.59 -22.02 12.56
C ALA A 20 24.22 -22.09 11.05
N ASN A 21 23.64 -21.03 10.47
CA ASN A 21 23.30 -20.98 9.04
C ASN A 21 23.52 -19.57 8.46
N ASP A 22 24.25 -19.51 7.34
CA ASP A 22 24.68 -18.29 6.67
C ASP A 22 23.66 -17.93 5.56
N SER A 23 22.47 -17.52 5.97
CA SER A 23 21.41 -17.14 5.02
C SER A 23 21.56 -15.67 4.59
N ASN A 24 21.13 -15.36 3.37
CA ASN A 24 21.12 -13.99 2.86
C ASN A 24 20.30 -13.06 3.77
N GLU A 25 19.19 -13.56 4.34
CA GLU A 25 18.37 -12.76 5.25
C GLU A 25 19.13 -12.38 6.52
N LYS A 26 19.94 -13.31 7.05
CA LYS A 26 20.76 -13.06 8.22
C LYS A 26 21.82 -11.99 7.95
N GLN A 27 22.48 -12.05 6.79
CA GLN A 27 23.50 -11.05 6.43
C GLN A 27 22.89 -9.65 6.33
N VAL A 28 21.68 -9.52 5.76
CA VAL A 28 20.94 -8.25 5.75
C VAL A 28 20.65 -7.77 7.16
N LEU A 29 20.19 -8.64 8.08
CA LEU A 29 19.92 -8.25 9.47
C LEU A 29 21.18 -7.81 10.23
N LEU A 30 22.32 -8.46 9.99
CA LEU A 30 23.60 -8.07 10.59
C LEU A 30 24.05 -6.68 10.09
N ILE A 31 23.87 -6.39 8.80
CA ILE A 31 24.15 -5.06 8.23
C ILE A 31 23.23 -4.02 8.86
N LEU A 32 21.93 -4.30 8.94
CA LEU A 32 20.96 -3.39 9.57
C LEU A 32 21.29 -3.17 11.05
N GLN A 33 21.66 -4.21 11.81
CA GLN A 33 22.10 -4.06 13.22
C GLN A 33 23.33 -3.17 13.34
N ALA A 34 24.32 -3.35 12.46
CA ALA A 34 25.55 -2.55 12.47
C ALA A 34 25.26 -1.07 12.13
N LEU A 35 24.41 -0.80 11.14
CA LEU A 35 23.97 0.55 10.78
C LEU A 35 23.17 1.20 11.92
N THR A 36 22.16 0.51 12.45
CA THR A 36 21.37 0.99 13.60
C THR A 36 22.28 1.32 14.79
N LYS A 37 23.27 0.48 15.08
CA LYS A 37 24.25 0.74 16.16
C LYS A 37 25.08 1.99 15.88
N ASN A 38 25.60 2.14 14.68
CA ASN A 38 26.42 3.29 14.31
C ASN A 38 25.64 4.61 14.38
N TYR A 39 24.38 4.64 13.92
CA TYR A 39 23.54 5.84 13.98
C TYR A 39 23.05 6.16 15.40
N LEU A 40 22.86 5.15 16.25
CA LEU A 40 22.61 5.36 17.67
C LEU A 40 23.81 6.01 18.39
N GLU A 41 25.05 5.59 18.07
CA GLU A 41 26.27 6.11 18.68
C GLU A 41 26.63 7.52 18.18
N SER A 42 26.41 7.79 16.89
CA SER A 42 26.69 9.10 16.26
C SER A 42 25.58 10.13 16.48
N GLY A 43 24.36 9.69 16.84
CA GLY A 43 23.20 10.57 17.03
C GLY A 43 22.54 11.03 15.74
N GLU A 44 22.84 10.40 14.60
CA GLU A 44 22.26 10.72 13.28
C GLU A 44 20.82 10.19 13.16
N LYS A 45 19.87 10.93 13.74
CA LYS A 45 18.46 10.51 13.84
C LYS A 45 17.77 10.28 12.49
N ASP A 46 18.08 11.10 11.48
CA ASP A 46 17.53 10.99 10.12
C ASP A 46 17.87 9.62 9.51
N LYS A 47 19.17 9.27 9.53
CA LYS A 47 19.67 7.98 9.04
C LYS A 47 19.18 6.81 9.86
N LEU A 48 19.03 7.00 11.17
CA LEU A 48 18.44 6.00 12.04
C LEU A 48 16.98 5.73 11.66
N ALA A 49 16.17 6.78 11.45
CA ALA A 49 14.78 6.63 11.03
C ALA A 49 14.67 5.84 9.71
N GLU A 50 15.44 6.22 8.70
CA GLU A 50 15.48 5.52 7.41
C GLU A 50 15.87 4.05 7.57
N THR A 51 16.93 3.76 8.35
CA THR A 51 17.40 2.40 8.62
C THR A 51 16.34 1.56 9.32
N GLU A 52 15.62 2.13 10.29
CA GLU A 52 14.55 1.41 10.99
C GLU A 52 13.37 1.11 10.07
N ILE A 53 13.02 2.03 9.16
CA ILE A 53 11.99 1.83 8.13
C ILE A 53 12.40 0.71 7.17
N GLN A 54 13.63 0.74 6.65
CA GLN A 54 14.17 -0.31 5.79
C GLN A 54 14.15 -1.67 6.48
N ARG A 55 14.50 -1.71 7.78
CA ARG A 55 14.40 -2.92 8.59
C ARG A 55 12.97 -3.43 8.69
N MET A 56 11.99 -2.54 8.92
CA MET A 56 10.58 -2.95 8.99
C MET A 56 10.09 -3.53 7.65
N ILE A 57 10.41 -2.87 6.53
CA ILE A 57 10.06 -3.36 5.19
C ILE A 57 10.66 -4.74 4.96
N PHE A 58 11.95 -4.90 5.23
CA PHE A 58 12.67 -6.15 5.04
C PHE A 58 12.06 -7.28 5.87
N LEU A 59 11.81 -7.03 7.16
CA LEU A 59 11.22 -8.04 8.04
C LEU A 59 9.81 -8.42 7.59
N TYR A 60 8.97 -7.46 7.23
CA TYR A 60 7.60 -7.74 6.79
C TYR A 60 7.55 -8.57 5.49
N GLN A 61 8.48 -8.32 4.56
CA GLN A 61 8.56 -9.08 3.30
C GLN A 61 9.04 -10.52 3.48
N ASN A 62 9.89 -10.78 4.47
CA ASN A 62 10.53 -12.08 4.66
C ASN A 62 9.89 -12.92 5.79
N TRP A 63 9.01 -12.33 6.59
CA TRP A 63 8.41 -13.02 7.72
C TRP A 63 7.11 -13.76 7.35
N LYS A 64 6.98 -15.01 7.82
CA LYS A 64 5.85 -15.91 7.53
C LYS A 64 4.92 -16.16 8.73
N GLY A 65 5.00 -15.32 9.77
CA GLY A 65 4.17 -15.45 10.96
C GLY A 65 2.73 -14.96 10.76
N ASN A 66 1.77 -15.56 11.47
CA ASN A 66 0.35 -15.20 11.37
C ASN A 66 0.05 -13.75 11.83
N ASP A 67 0.87 -13.18 12.72
CA ASP A 67 0.69 -11.82 13.26
C ASP A 67 1.57 -10.76 12.56
N ALA A 68 2.16 -11.10 11.40
CA ALA A 68 3.16 -10.25 10.75
C ALA A 68 2.71 -8.82 10.49
N GLN A 69 1.50 -8.65 9.98
CA GLN A 69 0.93 -7.34 9.70
C GLN A 69 0.73 -6.50 10.97
N LYS A 70 0.23 -7.11 12.04
CA LYS A 70 -0.08 -6.41 13.30
C LYS A 70 1.20 -5.90 13.96
N ILE A 71 2.24 -6.72 14.02
CA ILE A 71 3.52 -6.34 14.61
C ILE A 71 4.23 -5.30 13.74
N TYR A 72 4.21 -5.47 12.41
CA TYR A 72 4.76 -4.49 11.48
C TYR A 72 4.11 -3.12 11.64
N LEU A 73 2.77 -3.04 11.63
CA LEU A 73 2.05 -1.78 11.83
C LEU A 73 2.40 -1.13 13.17
N LYS A 74 2.42 -1.92 14.25
CA LYS A 74 2.81 -1.41 15.58
C LYS A 74 4.21 -0.79 15.55
N ALA A 75 5.17 -1.47 14.91
CA ALA A 75 6.54 -0.97 14.82
C ALA A 75 6.64 0.30 13.95
N LEU A 76 5.88 0.39 12.86
CA LEU A 76 5.80 1.63 12.07
C LEU A 76 5.23 2.80 12.88
N TYR A 77 4.15 2.59 13.65
CA TYR A 77 3.62 3.63 14.53
C TYR A 77 4.68 4.10 15.54
N ASN A 78 5.41 3.17 16.15
CA ASN A 78 6.52 3.53 17.06
C ASN A 78 7.59 4.37 16.35
N ILE A 79 7.93 4.07 15.10
CA ILE A 79 8.86 4.90 14.30
C ILE A 79 8.28 6.32 14.11
N THR A 80 7.01 6.43 13.75
CA THR A 80 6.37 7.74 13.54
C THR A 80 6.32 8.60 14.81
N GLU A 81 6.21 7.97 15.98
CA GLU A 81 6.24 8.66 17.28
C GLU A 81 7.67 9.05 17.67
N THR A 82 8.62 8.13 17.51
CA THR A 82 10.04 8.32 17.90
C THR A 82 10.72 9.41 17.07
N PHE A 83 10.40 9.46 15.77
CA PHE A 83 11.02 10.36 14.80
C PHE A 83 10.05 11.45 14.33
N ALA A 84 9.05 11.83 15.15
CA ALA A 84 7.99 12.74 14.75
C ALA A 84 8.46 14.13 14.27
N GLU A 85 9.66 14.55 14.68
CA GLU A 85 10.31 15.82 14.30
C GLU A 85 11.17 15.73 13.03
N HIS A 86 11.33 14.52 12.49
CA HIS A 86 12.20 14.20 11.34
C HIS A 86 11.34 13.82 10.13
N GLU A 87 11.70 14.32 8.95
CA GLU A 87 10.86 14.15 7.76
C GLU A 87 10.88 12.73 7.20
N GLU A 88 11.93 11.97 7.50
CA GLU A 88 12.13 10.58 7.13
C GLU A 88 11.02 9.68 7.68
N CYS A 89 10.42 10.03 8.83
CA CYS A 89 9.31 9.27 9.39
C CYS A 89 8.04 9.33 8.54
N ALA A 90 7.94 10.27 7.58
CA ALA A 90 6.82 10.36 6.66
C ALA A 90 6.66 9.08 5.81
N GLU A 91 7.75 8.38 5.49
CA GLU A 91 7.65 7.11 4.76
C GLU A 91 6.98 6.03 5.61
N ALA A 92 7.21 6.01 6.92
CA ALA A 92 6.48 5.11 7.82
C ALA A 92 4.97 5.40 7.82
N TRP A 93 4.56 6.67 7.78
CA TRP A 93 3.15 7.04 7.61
C TRP A 93 2.57 6.55 6.28
N TYR A 94 3.30 6.70 5.18
CA TYR A 94 2.90 6.15 3.89
C TYR A 94 2.72 4.64 3.97
N LEU A 95 3.66 3.91 4.56
CA LEU A 95 3.59 2.44 4.69
C LEU A 95 2.38 2.00 5.51
N ILE A 96 2.03 2.73 6.58
CA ILE A 96 0.81 2.51 7.36
C ILE A 96 -0.43 2.71 6.47
N ALA A 97 -0.52 3.84 5.77
CA ALA A 97 -1.65 4.15 4.89
C ALA A 97 -1.80 3.13 3.76
N SER A 98 -0.69 2.74 3.14
CA SER A 98 -0.61 1.73 2.09
C SER A 98 -1.11 0.37 2.59
N ASN A 99 -0.70 -0.03 3.79
CA ASN A 99 -1.17 -1.27 4.42
C ASN A 99 -2.68 -1.25 4.67
N LEU A 100 -3.22 -0.15 5.20
CA LEU A 100 -4.67 0.04 5.41
C LEU A 100 -5.47 0.02 4.10
N TYR A 101 -4.87 0.52 3.02
CA TYR A 101 -5.49 0.53 1.70
C TYR A 101 -5.44 -0.84 1.00
N HIS A 102 -4.34 -1.58 1.08
CA HIS A 102 -4.15 -2.83 0.32
C HIS A 102 -4.57 -4.09 1.07
N ASN A 103 -4.39 -4.17 2.39
CA ASN A 103 -4.69 -5.38 3.15
C ASN A 103 -6.16 -5.48 3.56
N GLN A 104 -7.04 -5.13 2.63
CA GLN A 104 -8.46 -5.34 2.80
C GLN A 104 -8.77 -6.81 2.49
N SER A 105 -8.88 -7.66 3.52
CA SER A 105 -9.18 -9.08 3.32
C SER A 105 -10.52 -9.26 2.63
N ALA A 106 -10.64 -10.28 1.78
CA ALA A 106 -11.93 -10.70 1.20
C ALA A 106 -12.96 -11.08 2.29
N GLU A 107 -12.49 -11.42 3.49
CA GLU A 107 -13.30 -11.71 4.68
C GLU A 107 -13.87 -10.46 5.36
N MET A 108 -13.43 -9.24 5.01
CA MET A 108 -14.18 -8.02 5.32
C MET A 108 -15.43 -7.95 4.43
N SER A 109 -16.36 -8.85 4.68
CA SER A 109 -17.71 -8.86 4.10
C SER A 109 -18.52 -7.63 4.52
N ASP A 110 -18.06 -6.90 5.54
CA ASP A 110 -18.61 -5.61 5.94
C ASP A 110 -17.99 -4.46 5.12
N TYR A 111 -18.73 -4.02 4.10
CA TYR A 111 -18.43 -2.82 3.31
C TYR A 111 -18.21 -1.57 4.17
N THR A 112 -18.80 -1.50 5.37
CA THR A 112 -18.60 -0.40 6.32
C THR A 112 -17.17 -0.38 6.83
N GLN A 113 -16.61 -1.55 7.18
CA GLN A 113 -15.25 -1.66 7.69
C GLN A 113 -14.22 -1.37 6.61
N LYS A 114 -14.45 -1.86 5.39
CA LYS A 114 -13.65 -1.52 4.20
C LYS A 114 -13.63 -0.01 3.94
N GLY A 115 -14.79 0.63 4.01
CA GLY A 115 -14.90 2.09 3.87
C GLY A 115 -14.14 2.86 4.95
N LYS A 116 -14.12 2.36 6.19
CA LYS A 116 -13.37 2.99 7.30
C LYS A 116 -11.86 2.94 7.06
N THR A 117 -11.30 1.80 6.66
CA THR A 117 -9.84 1.68 6.46
C THR A 117 -9.36 2.55 5.30
N ILE A 118 -10.13 2.64 4.21
CA ILE A 118 -9.81 3.54 3.08
C ILE A 118 -9.83 5.01 3.51
N ARG A 119 -10.83 5.42 4.30
CA ARG A 119 -10.92 6.79 4.82
C ARG A 119 -9.75 7.11 5.76
N GLU A 120 -9.34 6.17 6.59
CA GLU A 120 -8.18 6.37 7.47
C GLU A 120 -6.88 6.47 6.67
N ALA A 121 -6.67 5.60 5.67
CA ALA A 121 -5.52 5.70 4.76
C ALA A 121 -5.48 7.07 4.05
N HIS A 122 -6.62 7.55 3.57
CA HIS A 122 -6.75 8.88 2.95
C HIS A 122 -6.38 10.00 3.94
N LYS A 123 -6.91 9.95 5.16
CA LYS A 123 -6.62 10.92 6.21
C LYS A 123 -5.14 10.96 6.56
N ILE A 124 -4.49 9.81 6.73
CA ILE A 124 -3.04 9.72 6.98
C ILE A 124 -2.27 10.37 5.83
N CYS A 125 -2.65 10.10 4.57
CA CYS A 125 -1.99 10.72 3.42
C CYS A 125 -2.11 12.25 3.46
N VAL A 126 -3.32 12.78 3.71
CA VAL A 126 -3.54 14.23 3.80
C VAL A 126 -2.67 14.85 4.91
N GLN A 127 -2.70 14.28 6.11
CA GLN A 127 -1.95 14.80 7.25
C GLN A 127 -0.44 14.72 7.05
N THR A 128 0.06 13.64 6.44
CA THR A 128 1.49 13.46 6.15
C THR A 128 2.00 14.50 5.14
N ILE A 129 1.21 14.76 4.08
CA ILE A 129 1.55 15.76 3.06
C ILE A 129 1.63 17.16 3.68
N GLU A 130 0.74 17.48 4.60
CA GLU A 130 0.72 18.77 5.29
C GLU A 130 1.87 18.91 6.30
N LYS A 131 2.15 17.84 7.06
CA LYS A 131 3.13 17.86 8.15
C LYS A 131 4.59 17.78 7.68
N TYR A 132 4.86 17.03 6.62
CA TYR A 132 6.21 16.76 6.11
C TYR A 132 6.34 17.13 4.62
N PRO A 133 6.08 18.39 4.23
CA PRO A 133 6.05 18.76 2.83
C PRO A 133 7.43 18.61 2.17
N GLY A 134 7.48 17.89 1.04
CA GLY A 134 8.71 17.70 0.26
C GLY A 134 9.50 16.43 0.61
N SER A 135 9.10 15.70 1.65
CA SER A 135 9.71 14.42 1.98
C SER A 135 9.27 13.31 1.01
N LEU A 136 10.07 12.23 0.94
CA LEU A 136 9.73 11.04 0.16
C LEU A 136 8.35 10.48 0.53
N GLY A 137 8.07 10.36 1.83
CA GLY A 137 6.80 9.86 2.34
C GLY A 137 5.61 10.74 1.95
N ALA A 138 5.78 12.06 1.90
CA ALA A 138 4.74 12.96 1.42
C ALA A 138 4.44 12.76 -0.07
N ASP A 139 5.46 12.56 -0.91
CA ASP A 139 5.26 12.30 -2.34
C ASP A 139 4.63 10.92 -2.61
N GLN A 140 5.00 9.91 -1.84
CA GLN A 140 4.33 8.61 -1.83
C GLN A 140 2.86 8.75 -1.39
N CYS A 141 2.58 9.54 -0.35
CA CYS A 141 1.22 9.84 0.11
C CYS A 141 0.40 10.61 -0.93
N LYS A 142 0.98 11.54 -1.70
CA LYS A 142 0.29 12.21 -2.82
C LYS A 142 -0.16 11.20 -3.86
N SER A 143 0.71 10.26 -4.20
CA SER A 143 0.43 9.19 -5.16
C SER A 143 -0.69 8.29 -4.65
N LEU A 144 -0.60 7.82 -3.41
CA LEU A 144 -1.63 6.98 -2.79
C LEU A 144 -2.97 7.72 -2.65
N ARG A 145 -2.97 8.99 -2.25
CA ARG A 145 -4.18 9.83 -2.20
C ARG A 145 -4.83 9.93 -3.57
N SER A 146 -4.05 10.21 -4.62
CA SER A 146 -4.55 10.26 -5.99
C SER A 146 -5.14 8.92 -6.44
N GLN A 147 -4.55 7.81 -6.01
CA GLN A 147 -5.13 6.48 -6.25
C GLN A 147 -6.44 6.33 -5.50
N ILE A 148 -6.54 6.67 -4.21
CA ILE A 148 -7.77 6.54 -3.43
C ILE A 148 -8.90 7.39 -4.02
N GLU A 149 -8.59 8.61 -4.46
CA GLU A 149 -9.54 9.59 -5.01
C GLU A 149 -9.88 9.34 -6.49
N SER A 150 -9.13 8.46 -7.17
CA SER A 150 -9.35 8.20 -8.59
C SER A 150 -10.79 7.76 -8.87
N LYS A 151 -11.32 8.22 -10.00
CA LYS A 151 -12.63 7.80 -10.48
C LYS A 151 -12.43 6.65 -11.45
N SER A 152 -13.18 5.58 -11.27
CA SER A 152 -13.19 4.47 -12.22
C SER A 152 -14.59 3.87 -12.31
N MET A 153 -14.90 3.37 -13.49
CA MET A 153 -16.13 2.64 -13.78
C MET A 153 -15.81 1.49 -14.74
N GLY A 154 -16.41 0.34 -14.49
CA GLY A 154 -16.48 -0.81 -15.38
C GLY A 154 -17.93 -1.23 -15.55
N LEU A 155 -18.27 -1.67 -16.75
CA LEU A 155 -19.60 -2.20 -17.07
C LEU A 155 -19.40 -3.55 -17.75
N ASP A 156 -19.84 -4.62 -17.09
CA ASP A 156 -19.82 -5.96 -17.66
C ASP A 156 -21.24 -6.32 -18.08
N VAL A 157 -21.42 -6.59 -19.37
CA VAL A 157 -22.72 -6.94 -19.98
C VAL A 157 -22.58 -8.29 -20.67
N GLU A 158 -23.62 -9.11 -20.62
CA GLU A 158 -23.66 -10.37 -21.36
C GLU A 158 -23.54 -10.11 -22.88
N GLN A 159 -22.72 -10.91 -23.57
CA GLN A 159 -22.50 -10.75 -25.02
C GLN A 159 -23.74 -11.07 -25.85
N VAL A 160 -24.61 -11.94 -25.34
CA VAL A 160 -25.82 -12.40 -26.03
C VAL A 160 -26.98 -12.21 -25.07
N ASN A 161 -27.94 -11.37 -25.47
CA ASN A 161 -29.18 -11.14 -24.75
C ASN A 161 -30.36 -11.56 -25.62
N LEU A 162 -31.41 -12.09 -25.02
CA LEU A 162 -32.64 -12.41 -25.75
C LEU A 162 -33.36 -11.12 -26.17
N PRO A 163 -33.96 -11.06 -27.38
CA PRO A 163 -34.82 -9.96 -27.77
C PRO A 163 -35.98 -9.80 -26.79
N ASP A 164 -36.39 -8.54 -26.55
CA ASP A 164 -37.53 -8.17 -25.68
C ASP A 164 -37.40 -8.59 -24.20
N GLU A 165 -36.21 -9.01 -23.78
CA GLU A 165 -35.89 -9.33 -22.38
C GLU A 165 -35.03 -8.25 -21.72
N ASN A 166 -35.01 -8.23 -20.39
CA ASN A 166 -34.17 -7.32 -19.63
C ASN A 166 -32.68 -7.67 -19.81
N ILE A 167 -31.86 -6.66 -20.13
CA ILE A 167 -30.41 -6.79 -20.18
C ILE A 167 -29.85 -6.62 -18.75
N ILE A 168 -29.17 -7.65 -18.24
CA ILE A 168 -28.48 -7.59 -16.96
C ILE A 168 -27.07 -7.04 -17.19
N SER A 169 -26.61 -6.18 -16.28
CA SER A 169 -25.26 -5.63 -16.34
C SER A 169 -24.68 -5.47 -14.93
N LEU A 170 -23.42 -5.84 -14.76
CA LEU A 170 -22.66 -5.57 -13.54
C LEU A 170 -21.96 -4.23 -13.67
N VAL A 171 -22.26 -3.32 -12.74
CA VAL A 171 -21.62 -2.00 -12.67
C VAL A 171 -20.60 -1.98 -11.54
N ASN A 172 -19.33 -1.88 -11.90
CA ASN A 172 -18.24 -1.66 -10.95
C ASN A 172 -17.90 -0.17 -10.96
N TYR A 173 -17.86 0.50 -9.81
CA TYR A 173 -17.55 1.94 -9.79
C TYR A 173 -16.84 2.38 -8.51
N LYS A 174 -16.11 3.49 -8.61
CA LYS A 174 -15.40 4.14 -7.51
C LYS A 174 -15.44 5.65 -7.68
N ASN A 175 -15.82 6.36 -6.60
CA ASN A 175 -15.90 7.83 -6.54
C ASN A 175 -16.77 8.47 -7.63
N ILE A 176 -17.82 7.79 -8.08
CA ILE A 176 -18.79 8.26 -9.07
C ILE A 176 -20.17 8.34 -8.43
N SER A 177 -20.84 9.49 -8.55
CA SER A 177 -22.17 9.74 -7.97
C SER A 177 -23.32 9.62 -8.98
N LYS A 178 -23.02 9.72 -10.28
CA LYS A 178 -24.00 9.64 -11.37
C LYS A 178 -23.40 8.95 -12.59
N ILE A 179 -24.18 8.09 -13.22
CA ILE A 179 -23.82 7.36 -14.44
C ILE A 179 -24.87 7.69 -15.50
N TYR A 180 -24.42 8.07 -16.70
CA TYR A 180 -25.29 8.30 -17.85
C TYR A 180 -25.01 7.21 -18.89
N LEU A 181 -26.05 6.46 -19.27
CA LEU A 181 -25.96 5.38 -20.25
C LEU A 181 -26.70 5.77 -21.53
N LYS A 182 -26.11 5.45 -22.68
CA LYS A 182 -26.72 5.63 -24.00
C LYS A 182 -26.62 4.34 -24.78
N ILE A 183 -27.76 3.84 -25.23
CA ILE A 183 -27.84 2.67 -26.11
C ILE A 183 -27.83 3.19 -27.55
N VAL A 184 -26.97 2.61 -28.38
CA VAL A 184 -26.83 2.99 -29.79
C VAL A 184 -26.98 1.72 -30.64
N ALA A 185 -27.95 1.74 -31.54
CA ALA A 185 -28.09 0.68 -32.54
C ALA A 185 -27.03 0.85 -33.64
N PHE A 186 -26.37 -0.23 -34.03
CA PHE A 186 -25.39 -0.24 -35.11
C PHE A 186 -25.54 -1.51 -35.96
N ASP A 187 -25.10 -1.45 -37.21
CA ASP A 187 -25.10 -2.58 -38.12
C ASP A 187 -23.82 -3.42 -37.99
N ARG A 188 -23.79 -4.58 -38.66
CA ARG A 188 -22.66 -5.50 -38.61
C ARG A 188 -21.35 -4.88 -39.10
N LYS A 189 -21.41 -4.02 -40.13
CA LYS A 189 -20.21 -3.36 -40.68
C LYS A 189 -19.61 -2.37 -39.68
N ALA A 190 -20.46 -1.63 -38.98
CA ALA A 190 -20.05 -0.74 -37.90
C ALA A 190 -19.44 -1.51 -36.72
N TYR A 191 -20.02 -2.67 -36.36
CA TYR A 191 -19.47 -3.53 -35.31
C TYR A 191 -18.06 -4.03 -35.62
N GLU A 192 -17.86 -4.60 -36.82
CA GLU A 192 -16.55 -5.12 -37.27
C GLU A 192 -15.50 -4.01 -37.26
N LYS A 193 -15.88 -2.79 -37.66
CA LYS A 193 -14.99 -1.63 -37.61
C LYS A 193 -14.61 -1.24 -36.18
N ILE A 194 -15.55 -1.24 -35.24
CA ILE A 194 -15.29 -0.92 -33.83
C ILE A 194 -14.29 -1.92 -33.22
N GLU A 195 -14.47 -3.22 -33.48
CA GLU A 195 -13.55 -4.25 -32.98
C GLU A 195 -12.12 -4.09 -33.52
N THR A 196 -11.96 -3.76 -34.82
CA THR A 196 -10.62 -3.49 -35.38
C THR A 196 -9.94 -2.26 -34.80
N LEU A 197 -10.70 -1.26 -34.35
CA LEU A 197 -10.15 -0.05 -33.74
C LEU A 197 -9.69 -0.33 -32.31
N LYS A 198 -10.47 -1.07 -31.52
CA LYS A 198 -10.08 -1.50 -30.16
C LYS A 198 -8.78 -2.29 -30.17
N GLN A 199 -8.62 -3.22 -31.12
CA GLN A 199 -7.41 -4.05 -31.21
C GLN A 199 -6.15 -3.19 -31.45
N LYS A 200 -6.25 -2.15 -32.28
CA LYS A 200 -5.13 -1.24 -32.57
C LYS A 200 -4.72 -0.35 -31.40
N GLU A 201 -5.66 0.01 -30.52
CA GLU A 201 -5.35 0.78 -29.30
C GLU A 201 -4.72 -0.09 -28.21
N ILE A 202 -4.98 -1.40 -28.21
CA ILE A 202 -4.35 -2.36 -27.28
C ILE A 202 -2.91 -2.66 -27.71
N ASP A 203 -2.65 -2.67 -29.02
CA ASP A 203 -1.35 -3.01 -29.61
C ASP A 203 -0.40 -1.79 -29.77
N SER A 204 -0.82 -0.58 -29.35
CA SER A 204 -0.05 0.68 -29.42
C SER A 204 0.42 1.17 -28.05
#